data_AF-B6W9X3-F1
#
_entry.id   AF-B6W9X3-F1
#
_cell.length_a   1.000
_cell.length_b   1.000
_cell.length_c   1.000
_cell.angle_alpha   90.00
_cell.angle_beta   90.00
_cell.angle_gamma   90.00
#
_symmetry.space_group_name_H-M   'P 1'
#
loop_
_entity.id
_entity.type
_entity.pdbx_description
1 polymer ?
#
loop_
_entity_poly.entity_id
_entity_poly.type
_entity_poly.pdbx_seq_one_letter_code
_entity_poly.pdbx_strand_id
1 'polypeptide(L)'
;MNYRKIRESRKRRENIEIVKVRLSNYGKNLKLIDDIRAEIVEKRDRLDALRCGWSDSDPTFSGGTSQEEKIILILDEIKFLEDEIRKILLDCEEISNAIAKLNDNMLQSIVFRLWVYDKYSDKHDTIRGIARKYDLSKNMIWRKSDTALLSIYKSLYND
;
A
#
# COMPACT_ATOMS: atom_id res chain seq x y z
N MET A 1 1.39 -44.58 4.92
CA MET A 1 1.19 -43.15 5.17
C MET A 1 2.54 -42.44 5.09
N ASN A 2 2.73 -41.45 4.19
CA ASN A 2 4.04 -40.84 3.98
C ASN A 2 4.19 -39.54 4.82
N TYR A 3 4.76 -39.66 6.01
CA TYR A 3 4.93 -38.56 6.97
C TYR A 3 5.79 -37.40 6.43
N ARG A 4 6.73 -37.67 5.52
CA ARG A 4 7.56 -36.64 4.89
C ARG A 4 6.72 -35.68 4.04
N LYS A 5 5.83 -36.23 3.20
CA LYS A 5 4.90 -35.42 2.38
C LYS A 5 3.95 -34.57 3.23
N ILE A 6 3.51 -35.11 4.37
CA ILE A 6 2.65 -34.38 5.32
C ILE A 6 3.40 -33.20 5.95
N ARG A 7 4.65 -33.42 6.39
CA ARG A 7 5.50 -32.37 6.96
C ARG A 7 5.77 -31.25 5.96
N GLU A 8 6.12 -31.59 4.72
CA GLU A 8 6.35 -30.61 3.65
C GLU A 8 5.09 -29.78 3.35
N SER A 9 3.92 -30.42 3.34
CA SER A 9 2.64 -29.72 3.14
C SER A 9 2.31 -28.76 4.27
N ARG A 10 2.62 -29.12 5.52
CA ARG A 10 2.45 -28.23 6.68
C ARG A 10 3.36 -27.00 6.57
N LYS A 11 4.65 -27.21 6.26
CA LYS A 11 5.60 -26.10 6.05
C LYS A 11 5.16 -25.16 4.93
N ARG A 12 4.65 -25.69 3.81
CA ARG A 12 4.13 -24.84 2.72
C ARG A 12 2.96 -23.96 3.19
N ARG A 13 2.03 -24.51 3.98
CA ARG A 13 0.90 -23.72 4.53
C ARG A 13 1.39 -22.63 5.47
N GLU A 14 2.33 -22.95 6.36
CA GLU A 14 2.94 -21.98 7.26
C GLU A 14 3.61 -20.83 6.49
N ASN A 15 4.43 -21.15 5.47
CA ASN A 15 5.05 -20.15 4.61
C ASN A 15 4.02 -19.25 3.92
N ILE A 16 2.91 -19.83 3.45
CA ILE A 16 1.80 -19.09 2.83
C ILE A 16 1.18 -18.10 3.84
N GLU A 17 0.91 -18.54 5.07
CA GLU A 17 0.32 -17.68 6.10
C GLU A 17 1.26 -16.52 6.49
N ILE A 18 2.56 -16.76 6.60
CA ILE A 18 3.57 -15.71 6.83
C ILE A 18 3.47 -14.61 5.77
N VAL A 19 3.40 -15.01 4.49
CA VAL A 19 3.29 -14.04 3.37
C VAL A 19 1.97 -13.30 3.41
N LYS A 20 0.84 -13.96 3.71
CA LYS A 20 -0.46 -13.29 3.81
C LYS A 20 -0.45 -12.19 4.87
N VAL A 21 0.13 -12.44 6.03
CA VAL A 21 0.26 -11.42 7.09
C VAL A 21 1.10 -10.24 6.60
N ARG A 22 2.23 -10.51 5.93
CA ARG A 22 3.10 -9.47 5.40
C ARG A 22 2.42 -8.63 4.31
N LEU A 23 1.67 -9.28 3.41
CA LEU A 23 0.87 -8.60 2.36
C LEU A 23 -0.27 -7.77 2.93
N SER A 24 -0.93 -8.25 4.00
CA SER A 24 -1.96 -7.47 4.68
C SER A 24 -1.38 -6.21 5.33
N ASN A 25 -0.21 -6.30 5.96
CA ASN A 25 0.47 -5.13 6.51
C ASN A 25 0.92 -4.17 5.40
N TYR A 26 1.41 -4.69 4.29
CA TYR A 26 1.70 -3.88 3.11
C TYR A 26 0.46 -3.12 2.61
N GLY A 27 -0.69 -3.78 2.55
CA GLY A 27 -1.98 -3.16 2.22
C GLY A 27 -2.37 -2.03 3.16
N LYS A 28 -2.18 -2.20 4.48
CA LYS A 28 -2.42 -1.15 5.47
C LYS A 28 -1.48 0.04 5.29
N ASN A 29 -0.21 -0.21 4.98
CA ASN A 29 0.76 0.84 4.70
C ASN A 29 0.40 1.63 3.43
N LEU A 30 -0.09 0.96 2.38
CA LEU A 30 -0.61 1.64 1.19
C LEU A 30 -1.81 2.54 1.52
N LYS A 31 -2.73 2.07 2.36
CA LYS A 31 -3.86 2.88 2.81
C LYS A 31 -3.40 4.09 3.62
N LEU A 32 -2.45 3.90 4.55
CA LEU A 32 -1.87 4.99 5.33
C LEU A 32 -1.21 6.04 4.42
N ILE A 33 -0.51 5.62 3.36
CA ILE A 33 0.04 6.54 2.36
C ILE A 33 -1.06 7.33 1.67
N ASP A 34 -2.16 6.69 1.29
CA ASP A 34 -3.30 7.39 0.66
C ASP A 34 -3.95 8.39 1.62
N ASP A 35 -4.07 8.05 2.91
CA ASP A 35 -4.58 8.95 3.95
C ASP A 35 -3.65 10.16 4.17
N ILE A 36 -2.33 9.95 4.27
CA ILE A 36 -1.33 11.03 4.38
C ILE A 36 -1.37 11.94 3.13
N ARG A 37 -1.53 11.35 1.93
CA ARG A 37 -1.67 12.13 0.69
C ARG A 37 -2.90 13.02 0.70
N ALA A 38 -4.02 12.54 1.22
CA ALA A 38 -5.23 13.35 1.36
C ALA A 38 -5.00 14.52 2.35
N GLU A 39 -4.29 14.28 3.46
CA GLU A 39 -3.92 15.35 4.40
C GLU A 39 -2.99 16.39 3.77
N ILE A 40 -2.00 15.97 2.98
CA ILE A 40 -1.12 16.89 2.25
C ILE A 40 -1.93 17.79 1.31
N VAL A 41 -2.95 17.25 0.63
CA VAL A 41 -3.84 18.03 -0.24
C VAL A 41 -4.59 19.08 0.58
N GLU A 42 -5.20 18.70 1.71
CA GLU A 42 -5.90 19.64 2.59
C GLU A 42 -4.98 20.76 3.10
N LYS A 43 -3.74 20.42 3.49
CA LYS A 43 -2.75 21.42 3.93
C LYS A 43 -2.33 22.36 2.80
N ARG A 44 -2.22 21.86 1.57
CA ARG A 44 -1.93 22.69 0.38
C ARG A 44 -3.10 23.63 0.06
N ASP A 45 -4.33 23.15 0.14
CA ASP A 45 -5.52 24.00 -0.06
C ASP A 45 -5.60 25.11 1.01
N ARG A 46 -5.27 24.79 2.27
CA ARG A 46 -5.18 25.78 3.35
C ARG A 46 -4.07 26.81 3.11
N LEU A 47 -2.92 26.36 2.59
CA LEU A 47 -1.82 27.23 2.22
C LEU A 47 -2.24 28.20 1.11
N ASP A 48 -2.94 27.72 0.09
CA ASP A 48 -3.44 28.54 -1.00
C ASP A 48 -4.49 29.54 -0.53
N ALA A 49 -5.39 29.15 0.38
CA ALA A 49 -6.34 30.08 1.00
C ALA A 49 -5.65 31.22 1.78
N LEU A 50 -4.59 30.90 2.54
CA LEU A 50 -3.78 31.89 3.25
C LEU A 50 -3.05 32.84 2.28
N ARG A 51 -2.63 32.34 1.12
CA ARG A 51 -2.00 33.15 0.06
C ARG A 51 -3.00 34.02 -0.69
N CYS A 52 -4.22 33.55 -0.96
CA CYS A 52 -5.25 34.38 -1.59
C CYS A 52 -5.64 35.59 -0.72
N GLY A 53 -5.60 35.44 0.61
CA GLY A 53 -5.75 36.55 1.55
C GLY A 53 -4.68 37.66 1.44
N TRP A 54 -3.59 37.45 0.69
CA TRP A 54 -2.58 38.47 0.38
C TRP A 54 -3.06 39.51 -0.63
N SER A 55 -4.09 39.21 -1.43
CA SER A 55 -4.53 40.11 -2.50
C SER A 55 -5.37 41.30 -2.03
N ASP A 56 -5.87 41.27 -0.78
CA ASP A 56 -6.78 42.30 -0.21
C ASP A 56 -6.27 42.99 1.06
N SER A 57 -5.05 42.68 1.54
CA SER A 57 -4.52 43.30 2.76
C SER A 57 -3.88 44.67 2.50
N ASP A 58 -4.56 45.72 2.99
CA ASP A 58 -4.09 47.11 3.03
C ASP A 58 -2.69 47.20 3.70
N PRO A 59 -1.69 47.91 3.14
CA PRO A 59 -0.29 47.87 3.62
C PRO A 59 -0.05 48.47 5.02
N THR A 60 -1.08 48.96 5.70
CA THR A 60 -0.98 49.80 6.90
C THR A 60 -0.97 49.03 8.22
N PHE A 61 -1.16 47.71 8.23
CA PHE A 61 -1.10 46.91 9.46
C PHE A 61 0.07 45.93 9.47
N SER A 62 0.86 46.02 10.54
CA SER A 62 2.06 45.26 10.90
C SER A 62 1.83 43.75 11.13
N GLY A 63 1.13 43.06 10.23
CA GLY A 63 0.68 41.66 10.38
C GLY A 63 1.52 40.60 9.65
N GLY A 64 2.50 40.99 8.82
CA GLY A 64 3.25 40.10 7.91
C GLY A 64 3.97 38.94 8.60
N THR A 65 4.63 39.17 9.74
CA THR A 65 5.42 38.13 10.44
C THR A 65 4.56 36.96 10.94
N SER A 66 3.38 37.24 11.50
CA SER A 66 2.52 36.19 12.07
C SER A 66 1.87 35.27 11.03
N GLN A 67 1.70 35.74 9.79
CA GLN A 67 1.12 34.98 8.70
C GLN A 67 2.20 34.22 7.91
N GLU A 68 3.37 34.83 7.72
CA GLU A 68 4.56 34.16 7.18
C GLU A 68 4.99 32.98 8.05
N GLU A 69 5.00 33.13 9.38
CA GLU A 69 5.27 32.04 10.32
C GLU A 69 4.29 30.86 10.17
N LYS A 70 3.00 31.14 9.94
CA LYS A 70 1.98 30.10 9.70
C LYS A 70 2.20 29.38 8.38
N ILE A 71 2.62 30.09 7.34
CA ILE A 71 2.94 29.51 6.04
C ILE A 71 4.15 28.57 6.18
N ILE A 72 5.21 29.02 6.84
CA ILE A 72 6.41 28.20 7.10
C ILE A 72 6.02 26.93 7.86
N LEU A 73 5.21 27.06 8.92
CA LEU A 73 4.73 25.91 9.69
C LEU A 73 4.00 24.88 8.81
N ILE A 74 3.07 25.31 7.96
CA ILE A 74 2.33 24.41 7.06
C ILE A 74 3.26 23.73 6.05
N LEU A 75 4.25 24.46 5.51
CA LEU A 75 5.24 23.90 4.59
C LEU A 75 6.12 22.84 5.27
N ASP A 76 6.56 23.09 6.51
CA ASP A 76 7.32 22.14 7.30
C ASP A 76 6.50 20.88 7.62
N GLU A 77 5.22 21.04 7.96
CA GLU A 77 4.29 19.91 8.15
C GLU A 77 4.12 19.08 6.88
N ILE A 78 3.91 19.72 5.72
CA ILE A 78 3.82 19.03 4.42
C ILE A 78 5.10 18.23 4.15
N LYS A 79 6.26 18.85 4.36
CA LYS A 79 7.55 18.19 4.15
C LYS A 79 7.73 16.98 5.08
N PHE A 80 7.33 17.11 6.34
CA PHE A 80 7.35 16.00 7.29
C PHE A 80 6.50 14.82 6.80
N LEU A 81 5.27 15.08 6.37
CA LEU A 81 4.36 14.06 5.83
C LEU A 81 4.92 13.40 4.55
N GLU A 82 5.53 14.17 3.65
CA GLU A 82 6.20 13.64 2.45
C GLU A 82 7.40 12.74 2.81
N ASP A 83 8.14 13.07 3.85
CA ASP A 83 9.23 12.24 4.37
C ASP A 83 8.72 10.95 5.04
N GLU A 84 7.59 11.00 5.73
CA GLU A 84 6.94 9.80 6.27
C GLU A 84 6.47 8.85 5.16
N ILE A 85 5.83 9.35 4.10
CA ILE A 85 5.47 8.54 2.92
C ILE A 85 6.71 7.85 2.36
N ARG A 86 7.83 8.57 2.22
CA ARG A 86 9.09 8.00 1.70
C ARG A 86 9.62 6.87 2.59
N LYS A 87 9.58 7.02 3.90
CA LYS A 87 9.99 5.96 4.85
C LYS A 87 9.12 4.72 4.73
N ILE A 88 7.79 4.90 4.71
CA ILE A 88 6.85 3.78 4.57
C ILE A 88 7.07 3.03 3.25
N LEU A 89 7.31 3.75 2.14
CA LEU A 89 7.60 3.15 0.84
C LEU A 89 8.90 2.34 0.85
N LEU A 90 9.95 2.85 1.51
CA LEU A 90 11.22 2.15 1.68
C LEU A 90 11.04 0.84 2.47
N ASP A 91 10.31 0.89 3.59
CA ASP A 91 10.00 -0.29 4.40
C ASP A 91 9.19 -1.35 3.62
N CYS A 92 8.43 -0.90 2.64
CA CYS A 92 7.61 -1.75 1.77
C CYS A 92 8.33 -2.19 0.48
N GLU A 93 9.56 -1.75 0.24
CA GLU A 93 10.28 -2.01 -1.01
C GLU A 93 10.51 -3.51 -1.22
N GLU A 94 10.92 -4.23 -0.17
CA GLU A 94 11.19 -5.67 -0.25
C GLU A 94 9.97 -6.46 -0.74
N ILE A 95 8.79 -6.17 -0.18
CA ILE A 95 7.57 -6.89 -0.54
C ILE A 95 7.03 -6.45 -1.90
N SER A 96 7.13 -5.16 -2.23
CA SER A 96 6.80 -4.63 -3.55
C SER A 96 7.64 -5.32 -4.63
N ASN A 97 8.96 -5.40 -4.42
CA ASN A 97 9.89 -6.06 -5.33
C ASN A 97 9.62 -7.57 -5.44
N ALA A 98 9.29 -8.24 -4.33
CA ALA A 98 8.92 -9.66 -4.35
C ALA A 98 7.63 -9.93 -5.16
N ILE A 99 6.65 -9.02 -5.12
CA ILE A 99 5.45 -9.10 -5.97
C ILE A 99 5.81 -8.82 -7.43
N ALA A 100 6.65 -7.82 -7.71
CA ALA A 100 7.07 -7.46 -9.06
C ALA A 100 7.86 -8.57 -9.76
N LYS A 101 8.62 -9.38 -8.99
CA LYS A 101 9.33 -10.57 -9.48
C LYS A 101 8.41 -11.73 -9.90
N LEU A 102 7.09 -11.64 -9.69
CA LEU A 102 6.16 -12.64 -10.20
C LEU A 102 6.07 -12.58 -11.72
N ASN A 103 6.37 -13.70 -12.38
CA ASN A 103 6.44 -13.83 -13.85
C ASN A 103 5.15 -13.53 -14.63
N ASP A 104 4.01 -13.39 -13.96
CA ASP A 104 2.69 -13.28 -14.59
C ASP A 104 1.88 -12.14 -13.96
N ASN A 105 1.46 -11.18 -14.79
CA ASN A 105 0.61 -10.05 -14.41
C ASN A 105 -0.71 -10.52 -13.77
N MET A 106 -1.23 -11.68 -14.19
CA MET A 106 -2.40 -12.29 -13.58
C MET A 106 -2.14 -12.65 -12.11
N LEU A 107 -0.99 -13.23 -11.80
CA LEU A 107 -0.62 -13.60 -10.43
C LEU A 107 -0.47 -12.38 -9.55
N GLN A 108 0.18 -11.33 -10.06
CA GLN A 108 0.27 -10.04 -9.37
C GLN A 108 -1.13 -9.48 -9.08
N SER A 109 -2.02 -9.48 -10.08
CA SER A 109 -3.41 -9.03 -9.90
C SER A 109 -4.18 -9.86 -8.88
N ILE A 110 -3.97 -11.19 -8.82
CA ILE A 110 -4.59 -12.05 -7.82
C ILE A 110 -4.09 -11.68 -6.42
N VAL A 111 -2.79 -11.47 -6.27
CA VAL A 111 -2.17 -11.11 -4.99
C VAL A 111 -2.71 -9.79 -4.47
N PHE A 112 -2.71 -8.75 -5.31
CA PHE A 112 -3.23 -7.44 -4.90
C PHE A 112 -4.70 -7.50 -4.48
N ARG A 113 -5.55 -8.13 -5.31
CA ARG A 113 -6.99 -8.15 -5.09
C ARG A 113 -7.46 -9.03 -3.94
N LEU A 114 -6.74 -10.11 -3.62
CA LEU A 114 -7.12 -11.03 -2.54
C LEU A 114 -6.43 -10.76 -1.21
N TRP A 115 -5.18 -10.29 -1.23
CA TRP A 115 -4.32 -10.31 -0.04
C TRP A 115 -3.75 -8.95 0.35
N VAL A 116 -3.65 -7.99 -0.58
CA VAL A 116 -3.13 -6.66 -0.29
C VAL A 116 -4.28 -5.70 0.02
N TYR A 117 -5.27 -5.58 -0.88
CA TYR A 117 -6.37 -4.67 -0.65
C TYR A 117 -7.29 -5.17 0.46
N ASP A 118 -7.67 -4.25 1.34
CA ASP A 118 -8.66 -4.52 2.40
C ASP A 118 -9.96 -4.98 1.76
N LYS A 119 -10.68 -5.91 2.41
CA LYS A 119 -11.98 -6.42 1.98
C LYS A 119 -13.03 -5.33 1.74
N TYR A 120 -12.85 -4.16 2.36
CA TYR A 120 -13.73 -3.00 2.20
C TYR A 120 -13.29 -2.03 1.09
N SER A 121 -12.13 -2.24 0.48
CA SER A 121 -11.70 -1.47 -0.69
C SER A 121 -12.48 -1.93 -1.93
N ASP A 122 -12.86 -0.95 -2.75
CA ASP A 122 -13.35 -1.11 -4.11
C ASP A 122 -12.39 -1.91 -5.02
N LYS A 123 -11.10 -1.92 -4.69
CA LYS A 123 -10.05 -2.65 -5.41
C LYS A 123 -9.97 -4.13 -5.00
N HIS A 124 -10.52 -4.51 -3.84
CA HIS A 124 -10.56 -5.91 -3.39
C HIS A 124 -11.59 -6.70 -4.19
N ASP A 125 -11.26 -7.94 -4.52
CA ASP A 125 -12.10 -8.80 -5.32
C ASP A 125 -12.33 -10.13 -4.62
N THR A 126 -13.47 -10.75 -4.87
CA THR A 126 -13.71 -12.09 -4.35
C THR A 126 -13.10 -13.12 -5.29
N ILE A 127 -12.80 -14.31 -4.77
CA ILE A 127 -12.34 -15.43 -5.60
C ILE A 127 -13.31 -15.73 -6.74
N ARG A 128 -14.62 -15.55 -6.52
CA ARG A 128 -15.64 -15.71 -7.55
C ARG A 128 -15.53 -14.60 -8.62
N GLY A 129 -15.27 -13.36 -8.23
CA GLY A 129 -15.10 -12.24 -9.15
C GLY A 129 -13.84 -12.41 -10.00
N ILE A 130 -12.72 -12.76 -9.38
CA ILE A 130 -11.46 -13.08 -10.08
C ILE A 130 -11.63 -14.27 -11.02
N ALA A 131 -12.29 -15.34 -10.56
CA ALA A 131 -12.58 -16.52 -11.37
C ALA A 131 -13.37 -16.16 -12.64
N ARG A 132 -14.39 -15.31 -12.52
CA ARG A 132 -15.14 -14.80 -13.67
C ARG A 132 -14.29 -13.91 -14.57
N LYS A 133 -13.48 -13.02 -14.00
CA LYS A 133 -12.63 -12.09 -14.73
C LYS A 133 -11.63 -12.79 -15.65
N TYR A 134 -11.09 -13.92 -15.20
CA TYR A 134 -10.08 -14.68 -15.93
C TYR A 134 -10.60 -15.96 -16.59
N ASP A 135 -11.92 -16.21 -16.56
CA ASP A 135 -12.54 -17.44 -17.06
C ASP A 135 -11.90 -18.73 -16.51
N LEU A 136 -11.70 -18.78 -15.19
CA LEU A 136 -11.10 -19.92 -14.50
C LEU A 136 -12.01 -20.45 -13.40
N SER A 137 -11.83 -21.72 -13.06
CA SER A 137 -12.46 -22.28 -11.88
C SER A 137 -11.90 -21.65 -10.59
N LYS A 138 -12.74 -21.55 -9.55
CA LYS A 138 -12.33 -21.06 -8.22
C LYS A 138 -11.11 -21.82 -7.67
N ASN A 139 -11.07 -23.14 -7.90
CA ASN A 139 -9.96 -23.99 -7.46
C ASN A 139 -8.67 -23.63 -8.18
N MET A 140 -8.75 -23.25 -9.45
CA MET A 140 -7.57 -22.82 -10.21
C MET A 140 -7.05 -21.47 -9.71
N ILE A 141 -7.94 -20.55 -9.36
CA ILE A 141 -7.55 -19.28 -8.70
C ILE A 141 -6.86 -19.55 -7.38
N TRP A 142 -7.38 -20.45 -6.54
CA TRP A 142 -6.71 -20.85 -5.29
C TRP A 142 -5.30 -21.39 -5.53
N ARG A 143 -5.13 -22.30 -6.51
CA ARG A 143 -3.82 -22.88 -6.83
C ARG A 143 -2.83 -21.84 -7.36
N LYS A 144 -3.30 -20.90 -8.18
CA LYS A 144 -2.50 -19.79 -8.67
C LYS A 144 -2.11 -18.84 -7.54
N SER A 145 -3.05 -18.52 -6.65
CA SER A 145 -2.80 -17.74 -5.43
C SER A 145 -1.72 -18.40 -4.55
N ASP A 146 -1.87 -19.69 -4.22
CA ASP A 146 -0.89 -20.41 -3.39
C ASP A 146 0.50 -20.43 -4.04
N THR A 147 0.54 -20.58 -5.36
CA THR A 147 1.80 -20.58 -6.13
C THR A 147 2.47 -19.20 -6.08
N ALA A 148 1.71 -18.12 -6.25
CA ALA A 148 2.20 -16.76 -6.11
C ALA A 148 2.74 -16.49 -4.70
N LEU A 149 1.99 -16.87 -3.66
CA LEU A 149 2.41 -16.68 -2.26
C LEU A 149 3.69 -17.46 -1.94
N LEU A 150 3.83 -18.69 -2.41
CA LEU A 150 5.06 -19.46 -2.25
C LEU A 150 6.24 -18.86 -3.03
N SER A 151 6.00 -18.25 -4.19
CA SER A 151 7.03 -17.56 -4.97
C SER A 151 7.50 -16.29 -4.26
N ILE A 152 6.57 -15.50 -3.72
CA ILE A 152 6.86 -14.33 -2.88
C ILE A 152 7.68 -14.76 -1.66
N TYR A 153 7.25 -15.82 -0.95
CA TYR A 153 7.99 -16.34 0.20
C TYR A 153 9.45 -16.66 -0.17
N LYS A 154 9.67 -17.35 -1.30
CA LYS A 154 11.02 -17.68 -1.75
C LYS A 154 11.85 -16.42 -2.00
N SER A 155 11.28 -15.44 -2.70
CA SER A 155 11.97 -14.17 -2.98
C SER A 155 12.28 -13.33 -1.73
N LEU A 156 11.62 -13.59 -0.60
CA LEU A 156 11.83 -12.82 0.63
C LEU A 156 12.76 -13.51 1.63
N TYR A 157 12.90 -14.85 1.56
CA TYR A 157 13.52 -15.63 2.63
C TYR A 157 14.52 -16.70 2.15
N ASN A 158 14.57 -17.01 0.85
CA ASN A 158 15.40 -18.09 0.31
C ASN A 158 16.12 -17.64 -0.96
N ASP A 159 16.91 -16.57 -0.87
CA ASP A 159 17.86 -16.21 -1.93
C ASP A 159 18.80 -17.38 -2.26
#